data_AF-A0A662DB12-F1
#
_entry.id   AF-A0A662DB12-F1
#
_cell.length_a   1.000
_cell.length_b   1.000
_cell.length_c   1.000
_cell.angle_alpha   90.00
_cell.angle_beta   90.00
_cell.angle_gamma   90.00
#
_symmetry.space_group_name_H-M   'P 1'
#
loop_
_entity.id
_entity.type
_entity.pdbx_description
1 polymer ?
#
loop_
_entity_poly.entity_id
_entity_poly.type
_entity_poly.pdbx_seq_one_letter_code
_entity_poly.pdbx_strand_id
1 'polypeptide(L)' 'MSYAKKQLADTFSGPLITEYRGRPIASGSPVEVEAAIWNVIKLREAARFSGRPYMPIHNFI' A
#
# COMPACT_ATOMS: atom_id res chain seq x y z
N MET A 1 8.24 2.02 -11.79
CA MET A 1 7.43 3.20 -12.19
C MET A 1 6.17 3.22 -11.34
N SER A 2 5.90 4.29 -10.57
CA SER A 2 4.75 4.33 -9.66
C SER A 2 3.43 4.47 -10.44
N TYR A 3 2.45 3.60 -10.18
CA TYR A 3 1.07 3.71 -10.70
C TYR A 3 0.44 5.06 -10.33
N ALA A 4 0.79 5.63 -9.17
CA ALA A 4 0.30 6.94 -8.76
C ALA A 4 0.69 8.09 -9.70
N LYS A 5 1.72 7.91 -10.54
CA LYS A 5 2.13 8.90 -11.56
C LYS A 5 1.33 8.80 -12.86
N LYS A 6 0.48 7.78 -13.03
CA LYS A 6 -0.32 7.62 -14.24
C LYS A 6 -1.52 8.57 -14.19
N GLN A 7 -1.65 9.43 -15.20
CA GLN A 7 -2.73 10.42 -15.28
C GLN A 7 -4.12 9.77 -15.28
N LEU A 8 -4.25 8.61 -15.93
CA LEU A 8 -5.50 7.84 -16.03
C LEU A 8 -5.80 6.97 -14.82
N ALA A 9 -4.93 6.94 -13.80
CA ALA A 9 -5.21 6.16 -12.60
C ALA A 9 -6.01 7.03 -11.62
N ASP A 10 -7.23 6.64 -11.28
CA ASP A 10 -8.05 7.37 -10.30
C ASP A 10 -7.84 6.87 -8.86
N THR A 11 -7.45 5.60 -8.71
CA THR A 11 -7.18 4.94 -7.43
C THR A 11 -5.82 4.26 -7.42
N PHE A 12 -5.22 4.13 -6.25
CA PHE A 12 -3.94 3.46 -6.09
C PHE A 12 -4.11 2.16 -5.28
N SER A 13 -4.07 1.03 -5.99
CA SER A 13 -4.07 -0.28 -5.37
C SER A 13 -2.68 -0.66 -4.88
N GLY A 14 -2.59 -1.11 -3.62
CA GLY A 14 -1.37 -1.63 -3.03
C GLY A 14 -0.95 -2.97 -3.64
N PRO A 15 0.35 -3.30 -3.65
CA PRO A 15 0.75 -4.67 -3.90
C PRO A 15 0.30 -5.57 -2.74
N LEU A 16 0.01 -6.83 -3.04
CA LEU A 16 -0.06 -7.87 -2.02
C LEU A 16 1.34 -8.11 -1.48
N ILE A 17 1.56 -7.86 -0.19
CA ILE A 17 2.81 -8.18 0.50
C ILE A 17 2.66 -9.52 1.21
N THR A 18 3.67 -10.37 1.10
CA THR A 18 3.66 -11.72 1.70
C THR A 18 4.58 -11.85 2.92
N GLU A 19 5.42 -10.84 3.15
CA GLU A 19 6.35 -10.77 4.27
C GLU A 19 6.39 -9.35 4.83
N TYR A 20 6.46 -9.24 6.15
CA TYR A 20 6.69 -8.00 6.87
C TYR A 20 7.80 -8.18 7.91
N ARG A 21 8.89 -7.43 7.75
CA ARG A 21 10.06 -7.45 8.66
C ARG A 21 10.64 -8.87 8.87
N GLY A 22 10.79 -9.65 7.80
CA GLY A 22 11.32 -11.01 7.87
C GLY A 22 10.33 -12.05 8.40
N ARG A 23 9.06 -11.69 8.57
CA ARG A 23 8.00 -12.60 9.03
C ARG A 23 6.97 -12.81 7.93
N PRO A 24 6.60 -14.06 7.62
CA PRO A 24 5.51 -14.31 6.67
C PRO A 24 4.20 -13.73 7.22
N ILE A 25 3.40 -13.16 6.32
CA ILE A 25 2.07 -12.67 6.65
C ILE A 25 1.09 -13.83 6.50
N ALA A 26 0.35 -14.12 7.57
CA ALA A 26 -0.68 -15.14 7.58
C ALA A 26 -2.00 -14.51 8.03
N SER A 27 -3.10 -14.95 7.43
CA SER A 27 -4.43 -14.42 7.74
C SER A 27 -4.80 -14.67 9.20
N GLY A 28 -5.34 -13.63 9.85
CA GLY A 28 -5.69 -13.62 11.27
C GLY A 28 -4.51 -13.40 12.21
N SER A 29 -3.29 -13.22 11.70
CA SER A 29 -2.12 -12.97 12.55
C SER A 29 -2.03 -11.48 12.94
N PRO A 30 -1.47 -11.14 14.11
CA PRO A 30 -1.15 -9.75 14.44
C PRO A 30 -0.21 -9.08 13.43
N VAL A 31 0.66 -9.87 12.79
CA VAL A 31 1.59 -9.40 11.73
C VAL A 31 0.82 -8.91 10.50
N GLU A 32 -0.30 -9.53 10.14
CA GLU A 32 -1.17 -9.08 9.04
C GLU A 32 -1.68 -7.66 9.28
N VAL A 33 -2.12 -7.35 10.51
CA VAL A 33 -2.63 -6.01 10.86
C VAL A 33 -1.53 -4.96 10.77
N GLU A 34 -0.34 -5.25 11.34
CA GLU A 34 0.80 -4.34 11.25
C GLU A 34 1.24 -4.11 9.81
N ALA A 35 1.31 -5.19 9.02
CA ALA A 35 1.66 -5.16 7.61
C ALA A 35 0.64 -4.36 6.79
N ALA A 36 -0.66 -4.52 7.05
CA ALA A 36 -1.74 -3.78 6.40
C ALA A 36 -1.62 -2.28 6.63
N ILE A 37 -1.41 -1.87 7.89
CA ILE A 37 -1.24 -0.46 8.26
C ILE A 37 0.00 0.11 7.58
N TRP A 38 1.12 -0.61 7.64
CA TRP A 38 2.36 -0.19 6.99
C TRP A 38 2.18 -0.02 5.47
N ASN A 39 1.48 -0.95 4.80
CA ASN A 39 1.26 -0.89 3.36
C ASN A 39 0.52 0.39 2.96
N VAL A 40 -0.59 0.71 3.64
CA VAL A 40 -1.37 1.93 3.38
C VAL A 40 -0.55 3.19 3.61
N ILE A 41 0.29 3.23 4.65
CA ILE A 41 1.20 4.37 4.91
C ILE A 41 2.16 4.55 3.74
N LYS A 42 2.79 3.47 3.25
CA LYS A 42 3.72 3.53 2.12
C LYS A 42 3.04 3.92 0.81
N LEU A 43 1.81 3.49 0.58
CA LEU A 43 1.02 3.94 -0.57
C LEU A 43 0.69 5.43 -0.49
N ARG A 44 0.35 5.94 0.70
CA ARG A 44 0.11 7.38 0.91
C ARG A 44 1.38 8.21 0.71
N GLU A 45 2.53 7.75 1.19
CA GLU A 45 3.83 8.37 0.92
C GLU A 45 4.12 8.43 -0.58
N ALA A 46 3.92 7.32 -1.29
CA ALA A 46 4.12 7.25 -2.74
C ALA A 46 3.14 8.14 -3.53
N ALA A 47 1.90 8.26 -3.09
CA ALA A 47 0.91 9.17 -3.68
C ALA A 47 1.31 10.64 -3.46
N ARG A 48 1.75 11.01 -2.25
CA ARG A 48 2.31 12.34 -1.95
C ARG A 48 3.52 12.67 -2.82
N PHE A 49 4.47 11.74 -2.93
CA PHE A 49 5.66 11.90 -3.78
C PHE A 49 5.31 12.02 -5.27
N SER A 50 4.15 11.51 -5.68
CA SER A 50 3.63 11.61 -7.04
C SER A 50 2.77 12.86 -7.27
N GLY A 51 2.70 13.79 -6.31
CA GLY A 51 1.90 15.02 -6.41
C GLY A 51 0.40 14.80 -6.26
N ARG A 52 -0.04 13.62 -5.78
CA ARG A 52 -1.45 13.25 -5.64
C ARG A 52 -1.77 12.84 -4.19
N PRO A 53 -1.61 13.75 -3.22
CA PRO A 53 -1.67 13.44 -1.79
C PRO A 53 -3.01 12.87 -1.32
N TYR A 54 -4.10 13.07 -2.08
CA TYR A 54 -5.46 12.63 -1.78
C TYR A 54 -5.97 11.52 -2.68
N MET A 55 -5.12 10.91 -3.52
CA MET A 55 -5.51 9.76 -4.33
C MET A 55 -6.09 8.66 -3.43
N PRO A 56 -7.30 8.13 -3.71
CA PRO A 56 -7.87 7.01 -2.97
C PRO A 56 -6.96 5.78 -3.03
N ILE A 57 -6.92 5.02 -1.94
CA ILE A 57 -6.06 3.84 -1.80
C ILE A 57 -6.94 2.63 -1.54
N HIS A 58 -6.68 1.54 -2.26
CA HIS A 58 -7.24 0.23 -1.98
C HIS A 58 -6.12 -0.69 -1.51
N ASN A 59 -6.25 -1.24 -0.30
CA ASN A 59 -5.21 -2.06 0.31
C ASN A 59 -5.50 -3.54 0.06
N PHE A 60 -4.55 -4.22 -0.58
CA PHE A 60 -4.52 -5.68 -0.62
C PHE A 60 -3.59 -6.16 0.49
N ILE A 61 -4.10 -7.06 1.35
CA ILE A 61 -3.34 -7.75 2.39
C ILE A 61 -3.87 -9.18 2.52
#